data_AF-A0A947RV10-F1
#
_entry.id   AF-A0A947RV10-F1
#
_cell.length_a   1.000
_cell.length_b   1.000
_cell.length_c   1.000
_cell.angle_alpha   90.00
_cell.angle_beta   90.00
_cell.angle_gamma   90.00
#
_symmetry.space_group_name_H-M   'P 1'
#
loop_
_entity.id
_entity.type
_entity.pdbx_description
1 polymer ?
#
loop_
_entity_poly.entity_id
_entity_poly.type
_entity_poly.pdbx_seq_one_letter_code
_entity_poly.pdbx_strand_id
1 'polypeptide(L)'
;MTTDRLERISAILILALTVLVPVAAAGQTVPVAFHWSPPTDGAAVYYYMVYASRDDEEFRFEGASSDTNFVLQAELGVEYRIRVSGISTAGHEGE
;
A
#
# COMPACT_ATOMS: atom_id res chain seq x y z
N MET A 1 -42.49 36.39 50.15
CA MET A 1 -41.41 36.38 49.13
C MET A 1 -41.82 35.33 48.12
N THR A 2 -42.49 35.79 47.07
CA THR A 2 -43.33 34.97 46.17
C THR A 2 -42.62 34.86 44.82
N THR A 3 -42.48 33.62 44.36
CA THR A 3 -42.14 33.10 43.03
C THR A 3 -41.95 34.10 41.88
N ASP A 4 -40.85 33.98 41.14
CA ASP A 4 -40.95 33.76 39.68
C ASP A 4 -39.63 33.32 39.04
N ARG A 5 -39.76 32.58 37.93
CA ARG A 5 -38.75 32.26 36.91
C ARG A 5 -37.83 31.06 37.11
N LEU A 6 -38.45 29.88 36.92
CA LEU A 6 -38.00 28.92 35.91
C LEU A 6 -37.55 29.64 34.61
N GLU A 7 -36.71 28.97 33.81
CA GLU A 7 -36.05 29.44 32.58
C GLU A 7 -34.64 30.00 32.88
N ARG A 8 -33.52 29.36 32.57
CA ARG A 8 -33.21 28.58 31.38
C ARG A 8 -32.02 27.66 31.71
N ILE A 9 -32.28 26.46 32.22
CA ILE A 9 -31.30 25.39 32.09
C ILE A 9 -31.33 25.02 30.61
N SER A 10 -30.50 25.69 29.81
CA SER A 10 -30.31 25.37 28.40
C SER A 10 -29.67 23.99 28.34
N ALA A 11 -30.50 22.96 28.20
CA ALA A 11 -30.07 21.62 27.87
C ALA A 11 -29.46 21.64 26.47
N ILE A 12 -28.13 21.80 26.40
CA ILE A 12 -27.39 21.48 25.17
C ILE A 12 -27.34 19.96 25.10
N LEU A 13 -28.30 19.40 24.36
CA LEU A 13 -28.32 17.99 23.99
C LEU A 13 -27.18 17.77 22.98
N ILE A 14 -25.98 17.43 23.44
CA ILE A 14 -24.90 17.00 22.56
C ILE A 14 -25.22 15.56 22.15
N LEU A 15 -25.91 15.41 21.01
CA LEU A 15 -26.02 14.11 20.34
C LEU A 15 -24.66 13.78 19.74
N ALA A 16 -23.80 13.11 20.51
CA ALA A 16 -22.55 12.55 20.00
C ALA A 16 -22.88 11.35 19.09
N LEU A 17 -23.09 11.61 17.80
CA LEU A 17 -23.17 10.57 16.78
C LEU A 17 -21.75 10.02 16.57
N THR A 18 -21.37 8.98 17.31
CA THR A 18 -20.13 8.26 17.06
C THR A 18 -20.29 7.48 15.76
N VAL A 19 -19.82 8.06 14.66
CA VAL A 19 -19.58 7.31 13.43
C VAL A 19 -18.54 6.26 13.78
N LEU A 20 -18.97 5.01 13.93
CA LEU A 20 -18.08 3.87 14.06
C LEU A 20 -17.43 3.69 12.69
N VAL A 21 -16.30 4.35 12.46
CA VAL A 21 -15.47 4.07 11.30
C VAL A 21 -14.91 2.67 11.54
N PRO A 22 -15.23 1.66 10.71
CA PRO A 22 -14.55 0.39 10.80
C PRO A 22 -13.08 0.65 10.49
N VAL A 23 -12.23 0.59 11.51
CA VAL A 23 -10.80 0.48 11.29
C VAL A 23 -10.61 -0.91 10.70
N ALA A 24 -10.40 -0.98 9.38
CA ALA A 24 -9.92 -2.20 8.76
C ALA A 24 -8.63 -2.58 9.49
N ALA A 25 -8.56 -3.79 10.04
CA ALA A 25 -7.33 -4.28 10.64
C ALA A 25 -6.27 -4.33 9.54
N ALA A 26 -5.32 -3.40 9.57
CA ALA A 26 -4.17 -3.48 8.68
C ALA A 26 -3.43 -4.78 9.02
N GLY A 27 -3.21 -5.63 8.00
CA GLY A 27 -2.37 -6.81 8.13
C GLY A 27 -0.98 -6.40 8.64
N GLN A 28 -0.37 -7.24 9.47
CA GLN A 28 1.03 -7.03 9.84
C GLN A 28 1.90 -7.16 8.60
N THR A 29 2.71 -6.14 8.30
CA THR A 29 3.66 -6.17 7.19
C THR A 29 5.05 -6.57 7.67
N VAL A 30 5.77 -7.31 6.83
CA VAL A 30 7.16 -7.72 7.04
C VAL A 30 8.00 -7.44 5.78
N PRO A 31 9.27 -7.04 5.94
CA PRO A 31 10.15 -6.86 4.80
C PRO A 31 10.57 -8.21 4.21
N VAL A 32 10.37 -8.38 2.90
CA VAL A 32 10.82 -9.56 2.14
C VAL A 32 11.75 -9.11 1.02
N ALA A 33 12.98 -9.62 1.04
CA ALA A 33 13.99 -9.31 0.03
C ALA A 33 13.88 -10.26 -1.17
N PHE A 34 13.80 -9.68 -2.36
CA PHE A 34 13.85 -10.38 -3.64
C PHE A 34 15.16 -10.06 -4.36
N HIS A 35 15.69 -11.06 -5.05
CA HIS A 35 16.89 -10.96 -5.86
C HIS A 35 16.65 -11.65 -7.20
N TRP A 36 17.22 -11.10 -8.27
CA TRP A 36 17.18 -11.68 -9.61
C TRP A 36 18.54 -11.54 -10.30
N SER A 37 18.67 -12.15 -11.47
CA SER A 37 19.83 -11.95 -12.35
C SER A 37 19.46 -10.97 -13.47
N PRO A 38 20.38 -10.09 -13.91
CA PRO A 38 20.16 -9.30 -15.11
C PRO A 38 19.90 -10.19 -16.33
N PRO A 39 19.13 -9.74 -17.32
CA PRO A 39 19.00 -10.44 -18.58
C PRO A 39 20.36 -10.54 -19.29
N THR A 40 20.56 -11.62 -20.05
CA THR A 40 21.80 -11.88 -20.80
C THR A 40 21.75 -11.40 -22.25
N ASP A 41 20.57 -11.02 -22.72
CA ASP A 41 20.27 -10.58 -24.07
C ASP A 41 19.43 -9.29 -24.06
N GLY A 42 19.24 -8.71 -25.25
CA GLY A 42 18.53 -7.45 -25.41
C GLY A 42 19.39 -6.21 -25.12
N ALA A 43 18.69 -5.09 -24.89
CA ALA A 43 19.34 -3.81 -24.58
C ALA A 43 19.83 -3.78 -23.12
N ALA A 44 20.85 -2.97 -22.86
CA ALA A 44 21.32 -2.73 -21.51
C ALA A 44 20.19 -2.16 -20.62
N VAL A 45 20.01 -2.76 -19.45
CA VAL A 45 19.03 -2.30 -18.45
C VAL A 45 19.58 -1.09 -17.72
N TYR A 46 18.79 -0.01 -17.69
CA TYR A 46 19.04 1.22 -16.96
C TYR A 46 18.49 1.16 -15.53
N TYR A 47 17.27 0.62 -15.36
CA TYR A 47 16.68 0.29 -14.05
C TYR A 47 15.60 -0.79 -14.24
N TYR A 48 15.07 -1.34 -13.16
CA TYR A 48 14.03 -2.35 -13.15
C TYR A 48 12.71 -1.80 -12.61
N MET A 49 11.59 -2.24 -13.17
CA MET A 49 10.26 -2.08 -12.59
C MET A 49 9.83 -3.39 -11.93
N VAL A 50 9.32 -3.30 -10.72
CA VAL A 50 8.92 -4.45 -9.90
C VAL A 50 7.41 -4.40 -9.73
N TYR A 51 6.78 -5.52 -10.07
CA TYR A 51 5.34 -5.72 -9.95
C TYR A 51 5.05 -6.90 -9.03
N ALA A 52 3.98 -6.81 -8.24
CA ALA A 52 3.52 -7.91 -7.40
C ALA A 52 2.06 -8.26 -7.66
N SER A 53 1.78 -9.55 -7.66
CA SER A 53 0.44 -10.15 -7.58
C SER A 53 0.24 -10.65 -6.15
N ARG A 54 -0.93 -10.36 -5.56
CA ARG A 54 -1.34 -10.78 -4.21
C ARG A 54 -2.45 -11.80 -4.35
N ASP A 55 -2.32 -12.99 -3.77
CA ASP A 55 -3.33 -14.07 -3.83
C ASP A 55 -3.91 -14.29 -5.24
N ASP A 56 -3.02 -14.41 -6.23
CA ASP A 56 -3.36 -14.59 -7.64
C ASP A 56 -4.09 -13.42 -8.34
N GLU A 57 -4.18 -12.25 -7.72
CA GLU A 57 -4.71 -11.04 -8.36
C GLU A 57 -3.82 -10.52 -9.50
N GLU A 58 -4.31 -9.50 -10.22
CA GLU A 58 -3.54 -8.78 -11.23
C GLU A 58 -2.24 -8.19 -10.64
N PHE A 59 -1.17 -8.25 -11.44
CA PHE A 59 0.10 -7.64 -11.08
C PHE A 59 -0.02 -6.12 -11.00
N ARG A 60 0.42 -5.55 -9.87
CA ARG A 60 0.43 -4.10 -9.64
C ARG A 60 1.86 -3.63 -9.45
N PHE A 61 2.13 -2.39 -9.86
CA PHE A 61 3.44 -1.77 -9.67
C PHE A 61 3.71 -1.52 -8.18
N GLU A 62 4.86 -2.01 -7.70
CA GLU A 62 5.30 -1.83 -6.31
C GLU A 62 6.49 -0.88 -6.21
N GLY A 63 7.31 -0.75 -7.26
CA GLY A 63 8.41 0.20 -7.26
C GLY A 63 9.44 -0.02 -8.36
N ALA A 64 10.45 0.84 -8.36
CA ALA A 64 11.61 0.73 -9.24
C ALA A 64 12.88 0.40 -8.46
N SER A 65 13.81 -0.30 -9.08
CA SER A 65 15.14 -0.59 -8.51
C SER A 65 16.24 -0.31 -9.53
N SER A 66 17.32 0.34 -9.10
CA SER A 66 18.53 0.54 -9.91
C SER A 66 19.51 -0.65 -9.83
N ASP A 67 19.15 -1.69 -9.06
CA ASP A 67 19.98 -2.86 -8.80
C ASP A 67 19.13 -4.14 -8.95
N THR A 68 19.73 -5.31 -8.81
CA THR A 68 19.06 -6.62 -8.99
C THR A 68 18.41 -7.14 -7.70
N ASN A 69 17.93 -6.20 -6.87
CA ASN A 69 17.28 -6.50 -5.61
C ASN A 69 16.15 -5.50 -5.29
N PHE A 70 15.15 -5.95 -4.52
CA PHE A 70 14.04 -5.13 -4.05
C PHE A 70 13.48 -5.68 -2.73
N VAL A 71 13.06 -4.79 -1.82
CA VAL A 71 12.41 -5.19 -0.55
C VAL A 71 10.95 -4.81 -0.61
N LEU A 72 10.07 -5.81 -0.65
CA LEU A 72 8.63 -5.62 -0.54
C LEU A 72 8.21 -5.59 0.93
N GLN A 73 7.30 -4.69 1.28
CA GLN A 73 6.57 -4.75 2.56
C GLN A 73 5.37 -5.67 2.40
N ALA A 74 5.58 -6.97 2.60
CA ALA A 74 4.58 -8.01 2.37
C ALA A 74 3.67 -8.18 3.59
N GLU A 75 2.37 -8.38 3.36
CA GLU A 75 1.41 -8.70 4.42
C GLU A 75 1.54 -10.17 4.83
N LEU A 76 1.58 -10.45 6.14
CA LEU A 76 1.64 -11.81 6.65
C LEU A 76 0.38 -12.60 6.26
N GLY A 77 0.61 -13.79 5.70
CA GLY A 77 -0.45 -14.70 5.29
C GLY A 77 -0.99 -14.49 3.86
N VAL A 78 -0.46 -13.50 3.14
CA VAL A 78 -0.77 -13.27 1.71
C VAL A 78 0.30 -13.93 0.84
N GLU A 79 -0.11 -14.61 -0.22
CA GLU A 79 0.81 -15.13 -1.23
C GLU A 79 1.20 -14.02 -2.21
N TYR A 80 2.50 -13.82 -2.42
CA TYR A 80 3.02 -12.85 -3.37
C TYR A 80 3.76 -13.54 -4.51
N ARG A 81 3.49 -13.12 -5.74
CA ARG A 81 4.34 -13.38 -6.91
C ARG A 81 4.93 -12.10 -7.44
N ILE A 82 6.20 -12.12 -7.79
CA ILE A 82 6.93 -10.95 -8.32
C ILE A 82 7.19 -11.13 -9.81
N ARG A 83 6.95 -10.07 -10.58
CA ARG A 83 7.46 -9.90 -11.95
C ARG A 83 8.40 -8.71 -11.96
N VAL A 84 9.51 -8.84 -12.70
CA VAL A 84 10.50 -7.78 -12.85
C VAL A 84 10.74 -7.55 -14.32
N SER A 85 10.66 -6.29 -14.75
CA SER A 85 10.92 -5.87 -16.12
C SER A 85 12.13 -4.92 -16.14
N GLY A 86 13.05 -5.11 -17.09
CA GLY A 86 14.16 -4.19 -17.30
C GLY A 86 13.75 -3.00 -18.18
N ILE A 87 14.09 -1.78 -17.79
CA ILE A 87 13.88 -0.57 -18.58
C ILE A 87 15.21 -0.16 -19.21
N SER A 88 15.26 0.00 -20.52
CA SER A 88 16.44 0.49 -21.24
C SER A 88 16.63 2.00 -21.12
N THR A 89 17.81 2.51 -21.49
CA THR A 89 18.06 3.97 -21.55
C THR A 89 17.18 4.72 -22.56
N ALA A 90 16.59 4.00 -23.52
CA ALA A 90 15.61 4.52 -24.47
C ALA A 90 14.18 4.57 -23.90
N GLY A 91 13.97 4.07 -22.68
CA GLY A 91 12.64 4.01 -22.03
C GLY A 91 11.78 2.83 -22.45
N HIS A 92 12.31 1.86 -23.20
CA HIS A 92 11.59 0.63 -23.51
C HIS A 92 11.67 -0.35 -22.35
N GLU A 93 10.52 -0.88 -21.96
CA GLU A 93 10.37 -1.96 -21.00
C GLU A 93 10.53 -3.31 -21.70
N GLY A 94 11.34 -4.20 -21.12
CA GLY A 94 11.44 -5.60 -21.51
C GLY A 94 10.30 -6.42 -20.95
N GLU A 95 9.88 -7.46 -21.69
CA GLU A 95 8.82 -8.39 -21.28
C GLU A 95 9.32 -9.44 -20.27
#